data_AF-A0A8J5JYZ8-F1
#
_entry.id   AF-A0A8J5JYZ8-F1
#
_cell.length_a   1.000
_cell.length_b   1.000
_cell.length_c   1.000
_cell.angle_alpha   90.00
_cell.angle_beta   90.00
_cell.angle_gamma   90.00
#
_symmetry.space_group_name_H-M   'P 1'
#
loop_
_entity.id
_entity.type
_entity.pdbx_description
1 polymer ?
#
loop_
_entity_poly.entity_id
_entity_poly.type
_entity_poly.pdbx_seq_one_letter_code
_entity_poly.pdbx_strand_id
1 'polypeptide(L)'
;MMRTRTGSCKPLLSSSSLPSSWYRTKEEGEVPGGPAGWWWVVSVISLTPHLVRYVVTAKCNVVMWRMMRRYLPHAVVGAFILHVASDSSGALHNYDRSEPMIFIGGMPRSGTTLARAMLDAHPDIRCGEETRVVPRILQMRQQWKRSAKEALRLQEAGVTDEVLDEAISSFILDIVVNHGQPAARLCNKDPFTLKSATYLSKLFPNAKFLFMVRDGRATVHSIISRKVTITGFDLSSYKQCLQRWNSAVQTMNTQCDELGSTKCLPVYYEQLVLHPQEWMRKILDFLGVDWDDSVLHHEEHINKPGGVSLSKVERSSDQVIKPINLDALSKWVGQIPKDVVEDMANIAPMLATLGYDPYSNPPNYGQADALVANNTKRIQKELSKWEDRAEEVRSISKHRKGDNT
;
A
#
# COMPACT_ATOMS: atom_id res chain seq x y z
N MET A 1 -10.47 -49.41 -26.23
CA MET A 1 -9.21 -48.92 -26.84
C MET A 1 -9.35 -47.42 -27.04
N MET A 2 -8.95 -46.61 -26.05
CA MET A 2 -8.91 -45.15 -26.15
C MET A 2 -7.56 -44.71 -25.56
N ARG A 3 -6.71 -44.14 -26.41
CA ARG A 3 -5.36 -43.64 -26.08
C ARG A 3 -5.48 -42.31 -25.34
N THR A 4 -4.96 -42.23 -24.13
CA THR A 4 -4.67 -40.96 -23.44
C THR A 4 -3.29 -40.46 -23.90
N ARG A 5 -3.25 -39.23 -24.44
CA ARG A 5 -2.01 -38.53 -24.82
C ARG A 5 -1.33 -37.99 -23.56
N THR A 6 -0.09 -38.40 -23.31
CA THR A 6 0.82 -37.75 -22.35
C THR A 6 1.48 -36.55 -23.04
N GLY A 7 1.08 -35.34 -22.66
CA GLY A 7 1.75 -34.10 -23.07
C GLY A 7 2.89 -33.78 -22.12
N SER A 8 4.13 -33.83 -22.60
CA SER A 8 5.34 -33.42 -21.87
C SER A 8 5.39 -31.89 -21.68
N CYS A 9 5.54 -31.41 -20.45
CA CYS A 9 5.95 -30.03 -20.17
C CYS A 9 7.39 -29.81 -20.67
N LYS A 10 7.58 -28.98 -21.70
CA LYS A 10 8.89 -28.46 -22.08
C LYS A 10 9.19 -27.19 -21.26
N PRO A 11 10.41 -27.02 -20.74
CA PRO A 11 10.81 -25.75 -20.13
C PRO A 11 10.99 -24.67 -21.21
N LEU A 12 10.25 -23.57 -21.07
CA LEU A 12 10.46 -22.32 -21.80
C LEU A 12 11.56 -21.54 -21.09
N LEU A 13 12.81 -21.73 -21.51
CA LEU A 13 13.95 -20.80 -21.35
C LEU A 13 15.13 -21.42 -22.12
N SER A 14 15.48 -20.84 -23.27
CA SER A 14 16.63 -21.25 -24.07
C SER A 14 17.94 -20.96 -23.33
N SER A 15 18.89 -21.87 -23.45
CA SER A 15 20.20 -21.90 -22.77
C SER A 15 21.21 -20.85 -23.24
N SER A 16 20.78 -19.72 -23.81
CA SER A 16 21.65 -18.82 -24.57
C SER A 16 22.07 -17.52 -23.84
N SER A 17 21.84 -17.36 -22.54
CA SER A 17 22.16 -16.11 -21.82
C SER A 17 22.89 -16.28 -20.49
N LEU A 18 23.63 -17.37 -20.28
CA LEU A 18 24.49 -17.54 -19.09
C LEU A 18 25.96 -17.83 -19.49
N PRO A 19 26.95 -17.32 -18.73
CA PRO A 19 28.37 -17.61 -18.98
C PRO A 19 28.66 -19.11 -18.90
N SER A 20 29.63 -19.59 -19.68
CA SER A 20 30.04 -21.00 -19.82
C SER A 20 30.59 -21.68 -18.54
N SER A 21 30.59 -21.01 -17.40
CA SER A 21 31.13 -21.49 -16.12
C SER A 21 30.07 -22.03 -15.13
N TRP A 22 28.79 -22.08 -15.51
CA TRP A 22 27.70 -22.46 -14.61
C TRP A 22 27.24 -23.91 -14.89
N TYR A 23 27.46 -24.82 -13.94
CA TYR A 23 26.88 -26.17 -13.99
C TYR A 23 25.51 -26.16 -13.31
N ARG A 24 24.48 -26.67 -14.02
CA ARG A 24 23.14 -26.92 -13.47
C ARG A 24 22.89 -28.42 -13.44
N THR A 25 22.68 -28.99 -12.25
CA THR A 25 22.02 -30.30 -12.09
C THR A 25 20.59 -30.08 -11.61
N LYS A 26 19.65 -30.78 -12.24
CA LYS A 26 18.22 -30.76 -11.90
C LYS A 26 17.86 -32.17 -11.43
N GLU A 27 17.46 -32.30 -10.18
CA GLU A 27 16.85 -33.53 -9.66
C GLU A 27 15.36 -33.27 -9.42
N GLU A 28 14.54 -34.20 -9.89
CA GLU A 28 13.09 -34.22 -9.71
C GLU A 28 12.72 -35.52 -8.98
N GLY A 29 11.82 -35.43 -7.99
CA GLY A 29 11.31 -36.59 -7.28
C GLY A 29 9.90 -36.37 -6.75
N GLU A 30 9.18 -37.48 -6.52
CA GLU A 30 7.88 -37.46 -5.85
C GLU A 30 8.06 -37.22 -4.35
N VAL A 31 7.14 -36.47 -3.73
CA VAL A 31 7.13 -36.22 -2.29
C VAL A 31 6.69 -37.49 -1.56
N PRO A 32 7.53 -38.13 -0.73
CA PRO A 32 7.15 -39.35 -0.02
C PRO A 32 5.97 -39.07 0.94
N GLY A 33 4.82 -39.72 0.70
CA GLY A 33 3.60 -39.56 1.51
C GLY A 33 2.71 -38.36 1.15
N GLY A 34 2.96 -37.66 0.04
CA GLY A 34 2.10 -36.59 -0.47
C GLY A 34 0.93 -37.11 -1.32
N PRO A 35 -0.10 -36.26 -1.61
CA PRO A 35 -1.12 -36.58 -2.61
C PRO A 35 -0.46 -36.86 -3.97
N ALA A 36 -1.02 -37.79 -4.75
CA ALA A 36 -0.50 -38.12 -6.08
C ALA A 36 -0.37 -36.85 -6.94
N GLY A 37 0.80 -36.61 -7.53
CA GLY A 37 1.09 -35.45 -8.38
C GLY A 37 1.89 -34.31 -7.75
N TRP A 38 2.42 -34.47 -6.54
CA TRP A 38 3.31 -33.49 -5.90
C TRP A 38 4.79 -33.77 -6.21
N TRP A 39 5.44 -32.82 -6.89
CA TRP A 39 6.84 -32.88 -7.31
C TRP A 39 7.68 -31.83 -6.61
N TRP A 40 8.93 -32.15 -6.29
CA TRP A 40 9.94 -31.17 -5.88
C TRP A 40 11.01 -30.99 -6.98
N VAL A 41 11.61 -29.81 -7.02
CA VAL A 41 12.72 -29.47 -7.94
C VAL A 41 13.85 -28.88 -7.13
N VAL A 42 15.03 -29.50 -7.17
CA VAL A 42 16.28 -28.90 -6.69
C VAL A 42 17.07 -28.42 -7.88
N SER A 43 17.44 -27.13 -7.88
CA SER A 43 18.38 -26.56 -8.84
C SER A 43 19.68 -26.26 -8.13
N VAL A 44 20.74 -27.01 -8.44
CA VAL A 44 22.09 -26.72 -7.94
C VAL A 44 22.74 -25.73 -8.90
N ILE A 45 23.29 -24.64 -8.35
CA ILE A 45 24.09 -23.68 -9.09
C ILE A 45 25.45 -23.59 -8.40
N SER A 46 26.49 -24.08 -9.08
CA SER A 46 27.86 -24.01 -8.57
C SER A 46 28.63 -22.87 -9.24
N LEU A 47 29.31 -22.05 -8.43
CA LEU A 47 30.20 -20.97 -8.89
C LEU A 47 31.68 -21.42 -8.96
N THR A 48 32.06 -22.53 -8.33
CA THR A 48 33.39 -23.20 -8.42
C THR A 48 33.33 -24.62 -7.80
N PRO A 49 34.27 -25.55 -8.09
CA PRO A 49 34.25 -26.94 -7.61
C PRO A 49 34.19 -27.13 -6.09
N HIS A 50 34.44 -26.08 -5.30
CA HIS A 50 34.49 -26.13 -3.84
C HIS A 50 33.43 -25.27 -3.13
N LEU A 51 32.49 -24.65 -3.86
CA LEU A 51 31.43 -23.84 -3.25
C LEU A 51 30.06 -24.17 -3.86
N VAL A 52 29.34 -25.10 -3.24
CA VAL A 52 27.95 -25.44 -3.61
C VAL A 52 27.00 -24.51 -2.89
N ARG A 53 26.33 -23.60 -3.62
CA ARG A 53 25.17 -22.86 -3.11
C ARG A 53 23.90 -23.60 -3.54
N TYR A 54 23.11 -24.06 -2.58
CA TYR A 54 21.82 -24.67 -2.83
C TYR A 54 20.75 -23.59 -2.97
N VAL A 55 20.08 -23.53 -4.13
CA VAL A 55 18.84 -22.76 -4.30
C VAL A 55 17.72 -23.78 -4.46
N VAL A 56 16.99 -24.04 -3.38
CA VAL A 56 15.80 -24.89 -3.43
C VAL A 56 14.61 -24.00 -3.79
N THR A 57 14.14 -24.07 -5.04
CA THR A 57 12.83 -23.54 -5.42
C THR A 57 11.77 -24.59 -5.07
N ALA A 58 11.22 -24.51 -3.86
CA ALA A 58 10.05 -25.28 -3.49
C ALA A 58 8.92 -24.32 -3.10
N LYS A 59 7.66 -24.72 -3.37
CA LYS A 59 6.50 -24.21 -2.62
C LYS A 59 6.72 -24.60 -1.16
N CYS A 60 7.42 -23.73 -0.41
CA CYS A 60 7.81 -24.01 0.97
C CYS A 60 6.64 -23.70 1.90
N ASN A 61 5.99 -24.76 2.38
CA ASN A 61 5.18 -24.68 3.59
C ASN A 61 6.11 -24.79 4.81
N VAL A 62 5.78 -24.11 5.92
CA VAL A 62 6.62 -23.90 7.13
C VAL A 62 7.24 -25.20 7.70
N VAL A 63 6.61 -26.34 7.45
CA VAL A 63 7.04 -27.68 7.90
C VAL A 63 8.37 -28.12 7.28
N MET A 64 8.65 -27.77 6.01
CA MET A 64 9.85 -28.25 5.31
C MET A 64 11.14 -27.53 5.77
N TRP A 65 11.02 -26.28 6.25
CA TRP A 65 12.15 -25.49 6.76
C TRP A 65 12.74 -26.06 8.05
N ARG A 66 11.90 -26.57 8.95
CA ARG A 66 12.34 -27.25 10.19
C ARG A 66 13.11 -28.55 9.92
N MET A 67 12.80 -29.24 8.83
CA MET A 67 13.51 -30.45 8.41
C MET A 67 14.90 -30.11 7.84
N MET A 68 15.00 -29.11 6.96
CA MET A 68 16.26 -28.75 6.30
C MET A 68 17.34 -28.23 7.27
N ARG A 69 16.96 -27.50 8.33
CA ARG A 69 17.89 -27.02 9.36
C ARG A 69 18.58 -28.16 10.13
N ARG A 70 18.00 -29.37 10.13
CA ARG A 70 18.51 -30.54 10.84
C ARG A 70 19.57 -31.32 10.04
N TYR A 71 19.63 -31.14 8.72
CA TYR A 71 20.49 -31.94 7.82
C TYR A 71 21.64 -31.16 7.15
N LEU A 72 21.65 -29.82 7.19
CA LEU A 72 22.69 -29.00 6.55
C LEU A 72 23.19 -27.86 7.47
N PRO A 73 24.05 -28.16 8.47
CA PRO A 73 24.49 -27.18 9.47
C PRO A 73 25.44 -26.09 8.92
N HIS A 74 26.01 -26.27 7.71
CA HIS A 74 26.94 -25.31 7.09
C HIS A 74 26.40 -24.59 5.85
N ALA A 75 25.15 -24.85 5.46
CA ALA A 75 24.56 -24.16 4.32
C ALA A 75 24.06 -22.77 4.76
N VAL A 76 24.63 -21.71 4.18
CA VAL A 76 24.01 -20.38 4.16
C VAL A 76 22.79 -20.47 3.24
N VAL A 77 21.68 -21.02 3.76
CA VAL A 77 20.40 -21.03 3.07
C VAL A 77 19.73 -19.69 3.36
N GLY A 78 19.93 -18.73 2.47
CA GLY A 78 18.99 -17.60 2.36
C GLY A 78 17.67 -18.16 1.85
N ALA A 79 16.77 -18.51 2.75
CA ALA A 79 15.41 -18.89 2.37
C ALA A 79 14.66 -17.61 1.99
N PHE A 80 14.59 -17.31 0.70
CA PHE A 80 13.68 -16.28 0.19
C PHE A 80 12.30 -16.93 0.05
N ILE A 81 11.32 -16.49 0.85
CA ILE A 81 9.92 -16.87 0.64
C ILE A 81 9.43 -16.08 -0.59
N LEU A 82 9.51 -16.72 -1.75
CA LEU A 82 8.98 -16.18 -3.01
C LEU A 82 7.46 -16.31 -3.00
N HIS A 83 6.77 -15.20 -3.15
CA HIS A 83 5.33 -15.16 -3.40
C HIS A 83 5.11 -15.05 -4.90
N VAL A 84 4.24 -15.90 -5.44
CA VAL A 84 4.03 -16.02 -6.90
C VAL A 84 2.61 -15.59 -7.23
N ALA A 85 2.46 -14.61 -8.13
CA ALA A 85 1.17 -14.22 -8.70
C ALA A 85 1.15 -14.52 -10.21
N SER A 86 0.01 -14.96 -10.73
CA SER A 86 -0.22 -15.11 -12.16
C SER A 86 -0.98 -13.90 -12.69
N ASP A 87 -0.56 -13.34 -13.82
CA ASP A 87 -1.38 -12.39 -14.56
C ASP A 87 -2.44 -13.10 -15.41
N SER A 88 -3.28 -12.31 -16.10
CA SER A 88 -4.35 -12.79 -16.98
C SER A 88 -3.85 -13.57 -18.20
N SER A 89 -2.57 -13.43 -18.57
CA SER A 89 -1.93 -14.19 -19.65
C SER A 89 -1.30 -15.51 -19.16
N GLY A 90 -1.29 -15.74 -17.85
CA GLY A 90 -0.65 -16.90 -17.22
C GLY A 90 0.83 -16.69 -16.91
N ALA A 91 1.38 -15.48 -17.08
CA ALA A 91 2.77 -15.19 -16.73
C ALA A 91 2.92 -15.12 -15.21
N LEU A 92 3.99 -15.73 -14.70
CA LEU A 92 4.28 -15.80 -13.28
C LEU A 92 5.20 -14.65 -12.86
N HIS A 93 4.78 -13.91 -11.85
CA HIS A 93 5.51 -12.81 -11.22
C HIS A 93 5.94 -13.25 -9.83
N ASN A 94 7.23 -13.09 -9.52
CA ASN A 94 7.80 -13.46 -8.22
C ASN A 94 8.07 -12.20 -7.41
N TYR A 95 7.66 -12.21 -6.14
CA TYR A 95 7.86 -11.11 -5.20
C TYR A 95 8.48 -11.62 -3.91
N ASP A 96 9.38 -10.81 -3.33
CA ASP A 96 9.93 -11.04 -1.99
C ASP A 96 9.96 -9.75 -1.14
N ARG A 97 10.60 -9.79 0.03
CA ARG A 97 10.66 -8.64 0.95
C ARG A 97 11.61 -7.53 0.51
N SER A 98 12.45 -7.79 -0.49
CA SER A 98 13.38 -6.82 -1.09
C SER A 98 12.74 -6.05 -2.25
N GLU A 99 11.50 -6.41 -2.62
CA GLU A 99 10.72 -5.63 -3.58
C GLU A 99 10.60 -4.18 -3.13
N PRO A 100 10.78 -3.21 -4.03
CA PRO A 100 10.82 -1.81 -3.67
C PRO A 100 9.39 -1.25 -3.55
N MET A 101 8.62 -1.80 -2.61
CA MET A 101 7.20 -1.52 -2.40
C MET A 101 6.92 -0.07 -2.02
N ILE A 102 5.72 0.40 -2.39
CA ILE A 102 5.24 1.75 -2.05
C ILE A 102 4.20 1.64 -0.92
N PHE A 103 4.40 2.34 0.19
CA PHE A 103 3.39 2.47 1.23
C PHE A 103 2.84 3.90 1.28
N ILE A 104 1.54 4.05 1.03
CA ILE A 104 0.85 5.33 1.07
C ILE A 104 0.01 5.39 2.33
N GLY A 105 0.18 6.44 3.13
CA GLY A 105 -0.64 6.65 4.32
C GLY A 105 -0.70 8.10 4.74
N GLY A 106 -1.09 8.31 6.00
CA GLY A 106 -1.46 9.61 6.54
C GLY A 106 -2.82 9.53 7.25
N MET A 107 -3.33 10.66 7.71
CA MET A 107 -4.66 10.65 8.34
C MET A 107 -5.73 10.34 7.27
N PRO A 108 -6.72 9.45 7.52
CA PRO A 108 -7.88 9.33 6.64
C PRO A 108 -8.47 10.70 6.32
N ARG A 109 -8.93 10.87 5.07
CA ARG A 109 -9.43 12.15 4.51
C ARG A 109 -8.34 13.18 4.13
N SER A 110 -7.07 12.77 4.10
CA SER A 110 -5.94 13.59 3.62
C SER A 110 -5.57 13.37 2.15
N GLY A 111 -6.48 12.83 1.32
CA GLY A 111 -6.19 12.59 -0.10
C GLY A 111 -5.45 11.30 -0.44
N THR A 112 -5.30 10.37 0.51
CA THR A 112 -4.61 9.08 0.30
C THR A 112 -5.20 8.23 -0.84
N THR A 113 -6.54 8.19 -0.98
CA THR A 113 -7.17 7.49 -2.11
C THR A 113 -6.94 8.19 -3.45
N LEU A 114 -6.77 9.51 -3.48
CA LEU A 114 -6.43 10.23 -4.71
C LEU A 114 -4.99 9.91 -5.14
N ALA A 115 -4.03 10.02 -4.20
CA ALA A 115 -2.63 9.74 -4.49
C ALA A 115 -2.41 8.31 -5.01
N ARG A 116 -3.02 7.31 -4.36
CA ARG A 116 -2.94 5.93 -4.83
C ARG A 116 -3.62 5.72 -6.18
N ALA A 117 -4.71 6.44 -6.48
CA ALA A 117 -5.43 6.30 -7.74
C ALA A 117 -4.64 6.92 -8.90
N MET A 118 -3.95 8.03 -8.66
CA MET A 118 -3.01 8.60 -9.63
C MET A 118 -1.85 7.65 -9.91
N LEU A 119 -1.34 6.94 -8.89
CA LEU A 119 -0.32 5.91 -9.07
C LEU A 119 -0.85 4.64 -9.74
N ASP A 120 -2.05 4.17 -9.38
CA ASP A 120 -2.72 3.03 -10.05
C ASP A 120 -3.01 3.29 -11.55
N ALA A 121 -3.00 4.54 -12.00
CA ALA A 121 -3.14 4.85 -13.42
C ALA A 121 -1.84 4.60 -14.20
N HIS A 122 -0.69 4.58 -13.52
CA HIS A 122 0.60 4.27 -14.13
C HIS A 122 0.67 2.79 -14.52
N PRO A 123 1.09 2.44 -15.75
CA PRO A 123 1.04 1.05 -16.25
C PRO A 123 1.86 0.06 -15.41
N ASP A 124 2.93 0.54 -14.77
CA ASP A 124 3.82 -0.31 -13.96
C ASP A 124 3.47 -0.39 -12.47
N ILE A 125 2.51 0.40 -11.97
CA ILE A 125 2.22 0.49 -10.54
C ILE A 125 0.82 -0.04 -10.23
N ARG A 126 0.72 -0.91 -9.21
CA ARG A 126 -0.57 -1.30 -8.63
C ARG A 126 -0.59 -1.13 -7.12
N CYS A 127 -1.46 -0.24 -6.65
CA CYS A 127 -1.88 -0.06 -5.27
C CYS A 127 -3.13 -0.89 -4.95
N GLY A 128 -4.25 -0.63 -5.63
CA GLY A 128 -5.56 -1.19 -5.30
C GLY A 128 -6.26 -0.56 -4.09
N GLU A 129 -7.20 -1.29 -3.51
CA GLU A 129 -8.08 -0.86 -2.42
C GLU A 129 -7.41 -0.91 -1.02
N GLU A 130 -8.09 -0.35 0.00
CA GLU A 130 -7.65 -0.51 1.40
C GLU A 130 -7.76 -1.97 1.84
N THR A 131 -6.66 -2.57 2.28
CA THR A 131 -6.64 -3.96 2.73
C THR A 131 -7.31 -4.13 4.09
N ARG A 132 -7.27 -3.09 4.94
CA ARG A 132 -7.79 -3.03 6.31
C ARG A 132 -7.13 -3.98 7.30
N VAL A 133 -6.57 -5.10 6.85
CA VAL A 133 -5.93 -6.13 7.68
C VAL A 133 -4.48 -5.80 7.99
N VAL A 134 -3.75 -5.16 7.07
CA VAL A 134 -2.36 -4.71 7.28
C VAL A 134 -2.24 -3.76 8.49
N PRO A 135 -3.01 -2.66 8.61
CA PRO A 135 -2.91 -1.81 9.80
C PRO A 135 -3.33 -2.52 11.10
N ARG A 136 -4.20 -3.55 11.03
CA ARG A 136 -4.62 -4.33 12.22
C ARG A 136 -3.49 -5.22 12.74
N ILE A 137 -2.81 -5.96 11.87
CA ILE A 137 -1.68 -6.81 12.30
C ILE A 137 -0.52 -5.96 12.83
N LEU A 138 -0.26 -4.80 12.21
CA LEU A 138 0.73 -3.83 12.71
C LEU A 138 0.36 -3.30 14.09
N GLN A 139 -0.92 -2.97 14.32
CA GLN A 139 -1.41 -2.56 15.63
C GLN A 139 -1.26 -3.67 16.68
N MET A 140 -1.58 -4.92 16.33
CA MET A 140 -1.41 -6.06 17.23
C MET A 140 0.06 -6.27 17.61
N ARG A 141 0.98 -6.22 16.64
CA ARG A 141 2.44 -6.30 16.92
C ARG A 141 2.89 -5.19 17.86
N GLN A 142 2.42 -3.96 17.64
CA GLN A 142 2.75 -2.83 18.49
C GLN A 142 2.22 -3.00 19.92
N GLN A 143 1.05 -3.62 20.10
CA GLN A 143 0.49 -3.93 21.43
C GLN A 143 1.34 -4.97 22.17
N TRP A 144 1.75 -6.06 21.50
CA TRP A 144 2.64 -7.07 22.07
C TRP A 144 3.98 -6.45 22.52
N LYS A 145 4.56 -5.59 21.69
CA LYS A 145 5.84 -4.92 21.99
C LYS A 145 5.74 -3.93 23.15
N ARG A 146 4.60 -3.26 23.34
CA ARG A 146 4.40 -2.27 24.43
C ARG A 146 4.19 -2.91 25.80
N SER A 147 3.70 -4.14 25.86
CA SER A 147 3.48 -4.85 27.11
C SER A 147 4.73 -5.64 27.49
N ALA A 148 5.49 -5.14 28.48
CA ALA A 148 6.72 -5.81 28.93
C ALA A 148 6.48 -7.26 29.37
N LYS A 149 5.36 -7.52 30.04
CA LYS A 149 4.96 -8.87 30.46
C LYS A 149 4.70 -9.78 29.26
N GLU A 150 4.01 -9.29 28.24
CA GLU A 150 3.71 -10.10 27.05
C GLU A 150 4.95 -10.33 26.20
N ALA A 151 5.79 -9.30 26.02
CA ALA A 151 7.07 -9.42 25.33
C ALA A 151 7.96 -10.49 25.98
N LEU A 152 8.05 -10.53 27.31
CA LEU A 152 8.79 -11.56 28.03
C LEU A 152 8.19 -12.96 27.81
N ARG A 153 6.85 -13.10 27.87
CA ARG A 153 6.18 -14.39 27.63
C ARG A 153 6.44 -14.93 26.22
N LEU A 154 6.41 -14.05 25.21
CA LEU A 154 6.69 -14.41 23.82
C LEU A 154 8.16 -14.84 23.67
N GLN A 155 9.08 -14.12 24.30
CA GLN A 155 10.50 -14.44 24.30
C GLN A 155 10.78 -15.83 24.92
N GLU A 156 10.22 -16.10 26.12
CA GLU A 156 10.33 -17.41 26.79
C GLU A 156 9.70 -18.55 25.98
N ALA A 157 8.67 -18.25 25.16
CA ALA A 157 8.05 -19.20 24.25
C ALA A 157 8.82 -19.41 22.93
N GLY A 158 9.97 -18.75 22.74
CA GLY A 158 10.73 -18.79 21.49
C GLY A 158 10.12 -18.00 20.33
N VAL A 159 9.11 -17.17 20.60
CA VAL A 159 8.48 -16.25 19.64
C VAL A 159 9.23 -14.92 19.69
N THR A 160 10.45 -14.92 19.17
CA THR A 160 11.34 -13.75 19.17
C THR A 160 10.90 -12.67 18.18
N ASP A 161 11.53 -11.50 18.25
CA ASP A 161 11.29 -10.42 17.29
C ASP A 161 11.55 -10.87 15.85
N GLU A 162 12.56 -11.71 15.60
CA GLU A 162 12.87 -12.25 14.28
C GLU A 162 11.77 -13.17 13.76
N VAL A 163 11.21 -14.03 14.62
CA VAL A 163 10.11 -14.93 14.26
C VAL A 163 8.86 -14.11 13.91
N LEU A 164 8.55 -13.09 14.71
CA LEU A 164 7.41 -12.20 14.45
C LEU A 164 7.63 -11.34 13.21
N ASP A 165 8.83 -10.83 12.98
CA ASP A 165 9.16 -10.03 11.80
C ASP A 165 9.00 -10.85 10.51
N GLU A 166 9.47 -12.09 10.50
CA GLU A 166 9.31 -13.00 9.35
C GLU A 166 7.83 -13.32 9.12
N ALA A 167 7.09 -13.71 10.16
CA ALA A 167 5.66 -14.01 10.05
C ALA A 167 4.83 -12.81 9.57
N ILE A 168 5.10 -11.62 10.10
CA ILE A 168 4.36 -10.41 9.73
C ILE A 168 4.73 -9.93 8.33
N SER A 169 6.01 -10.00 7.95
CA SER A 169 6.43 -9.62 6.59
C SER A 169 5.84 -10.55 5.54
N SER A 170 5.81 -11.87 5.78
CA SER A 170 5.14 -12.83 4.91
C SER A 170 3.64 -12.58 4.83
N PHE A 171 2.96 -12.34 5.97
CA PHE A 171 1.54 -12.00 5.99
C PHE A 171 1.24 -10.74 5.16
N ILE A 172 2.00 -9.67 5.35
CA ILE A 172 1.78 -8.41 4.62
C ILE A 172 2.06 -8.61 3.13
N LEU A 173 3.17 -9.27 2.77
CA LEU A 173 3.54 -9.50 1.38
C LEU A 173 2.47 -10.34 0.65
N ASP A 174 1.99 -11.41 1.28
CA ASP A 174 0.93 -12.25 0.71
C ASP A 174 -0.35 -11.46 0.44
N ILE A 175 -0.77 -10.62 1.39
CA ILE A 175 -1.92 -9.72 1.19
C ILE A 175 -1.65 -8.77 0.02
N VAL A 176 -0.54 -8.03 0.05
CA VAL A 176 -0.22 -7.00 -0.96
C VAL A 176 -0.13 -7.63 -2.35
N VAL A 177 0.51 -8.78 -2.50
CA VAL A 177 0.63 -9.50 -3.78
C VAL A 177 -0.74 -10.00 -4.26
N ASN A 178 -1.50 -10.69 -3.41
CA ASN A 178 -2.66 -11.48 -3.84
C ASN A 178 -4.00 -10.76 -3.79
N HIS A 179 -4.11 -9.56 -3.19
CA HIS A 179 -5.38 -8.82 -3.15
C HIS A 179 -5.72 -8.10 -4.47
N GLY A 180 -4.82 -8.09 -5.46
CA GLY A 180 -4.98 -7.35 -6.71
C GLY A 180 -4.20 -7.98 -7.86
N GLN A 181 -4.17 -7.31 -9.01
CA GLN A 181 -3.40 -7.76 -10.16
C GLN A 181 -1.88 -7.63 -9.90
N PRO A 182 -1.04 -8.49 -10.49
CA PRO A 182 0.41 -8.29 -10.46
C PRO A 182 0.80 -7.03 -11.23
N ALA A 183 1.90 -6.40 -10.83
CA ALA A 183 2.48 -5.23 -11.48
C ALA A 183 3.97 -5.15 -11.13
N ALA A 184 4.77 -4.48 -11.98
CA ALA A 184 6.20 -4.33 -11.76
C ALA A 184 6.53 -3.64 -10.42
N ARG A 185 5.65 -2.74 -9.96
CA ARG A 185 5.79 -2.02 -8.70
C ARG A 185 4.51 -2.16 -7.86
N LEU A 186 4.62 -2.92 -6.77
CA LEU A 186 3.53 -3.08 -5.82
C LEU A 186 3.43 -1.91 -4.84
N CYS A 187 2.20 -1.56 -4.52
CA CYS A 187 1.85 -0.48 -3.63
C CYS A 187 0.76 -0.92 -2.64
N ASN A 188 0.77 -0.38 -1.43
CA ASN A 188 -0.29 -0.55 -0.44
C ASN A 188 -0.72 0.81 0.10
N LYS A 189 -2.03 1.06 0.10
CA LYS A 189 -2.63 2.25 0.73
C LYS A 189 -3.58 1.83 1.82
N ASP A 190 -3.13 1.98 3.06
CA ASP A 190 -3.93 1.86 4.27
C ASP A 190 -3.53 3.02 5.20
N PRO A 191 -4.39 4.02 5.48
CA PRO A 191 -3.95 5.31 6.02
C PRO A 191 -3.03 5.21 7.25
N PHE A 192 -3.35 4.32 8.20
CA PHE A 192 -2.63 4.20 9.47
C PHE A 192 -1.40 3.28 9.44
N THR A 193 -1.01 2.71 8.29
CA THR A 193 0.26 1.96 8.19
C THR A 193 1.46 2.84 8.47
N LEU A 194 1.37 4.13 8.14
CA LEU A 194 2.40 5.15 8.42
C LEU A 194 2.66 5.38 9.92
N LYS A 195 1.77 4.94 10.82
CA LYS A 195 2.06 4.93 12.27
C LYS A 195 3.14 3.90 12.64
N SER A 196 3.47 3.00 11.72
CA SER A 196 4.47 1.94 11.86
C SER A 196 5.49 2.00 10.71
N ALA A 197 5.75 3.18 10.12
CA ALA A 197 6.59 3.30 8.93
C ALA A 197 8.02 2.81 9.17
N THR A 198 8.63 3.12 10.32
CA THR A 198 9.97 2.62 10.67
C THR A 198 10.02 1.10 10.78
N TYR A 199 8.99 0.51 11.40
CA TYR A 199 8.87 -0.95 11.49
C TYR A 199 8.63 -1.59 10.11
N LEU A 200 7.78 -1.01 9.27
CA LEU A 200 7.60 -1.46 7.88
C LEU A 200 8.90 -1.37 7.08
N SER A 201 9.70 -0.30 7.26
CA SER A 201 11.01 -0.20 6.60
C SER A 201 12.02 -1.23 7.11
N LYS A 202 11.89 -1.73 8.34
CA LYS A 202 12.69 -2.87 8.84
C LYS A 202 12.29 -4.16 8.12
N LEU A 203 10.99 -4.37 7.93
CA LEU A 203 10.47 -5.57 7.25
C LEU A 203 10.79 -5.56 5.76
N PHE A 204 10.65 -4.39 5.11
CA PHE A 204 10.82 -4.20 3.67
C PHE A 204 11.90 -3.15 3.40
N PRO A 205 13.18 -3.56 3.30
CA PRO A 205 14.32 -2.63 3.33
C PRO A 205 14.34 -1.61 2.18
N ASN A 206 13.78 -1.98 1.02
CA ASN A 206 13.73 -1.16 -0.19
C ASN A 206 12.41 -0.40 -0.36
N ALA A 207 11.49 -0.52 0.62
CA ALA A 207 10.21 0.16 0.54
C ALA A 207 10.36 1.68 0.70
N LYS A 208 9.49 2.42 0.01
CA LYS A 208 9.35 3.87 0.11
C LYS A 208 7.97 4.26 0.59
N PHE A 209 7.88 5.39 1.27
CA PHE A 209 6.70 5.85 1.98
C PHE A 209 6.24 7.20 1.45
N LEU A 210 4.96 7.30 1.08
CA LEU A 210 4.31 8.57 0.77
C LEU A 210 3.41 8.95 1.95
N PHE A 211 3.80 9.99 2.68
CA PHE A 211 3.04 10.51 3.81
C PHE A 211 2.15 11.64 3.34
N MET A 212 0.86 11.34 3.15
CA MET A 212 -0.12 12.36 2.76
C MET A 212 -0.42 13.28 3.95
N VAL A 213 -0.14 14.57 3.73
CA VAL A 213 -0.37 15.66 4.66
C VAL A 213 -1.51 16.52 4.11
N ARG A 214 -2.43 16.93 4.97
CA ARG A 214 -3.53 17.84 4.64
C ARG A 214 -3.82 18.71 5.85
N ASP A 215 -4.33 19.91 5.61
CA ASP A 215 -4.83 20.78 6.67
C ASP A 215 -5.77 20.01 7.60
N GLY A 216 -5.46 20.03 8.90
CA GLY A 216 -6.21 19.30 9.92
C GLY A 216 -7.66 19.74 10.02
N ARG A 217 -7.95 21.01 9.73
CA ARG A 217 -9.28 21.59 9.70
C ARG A 217 -10.11 20.99 8.57
N ALA A 218 -9.52 20.91 7.37
CA ALA A 218 -10.14 20.26 6.21
C ALA A 218 -10.37 18.75 6.44
N THR A 219 -9.37 18.09 7.04
CA THR A 219 -9.41 16.65 7.34
C THR A 219 -10.52 16.32 8.33
N VAL A 220 -10.56 17.02 9.48
CA VAL A 220 -11.57 16.82 10.52
C VAL A 220 -12.97 17.18 10.02
N HIS A 221 -13.12 18.31 9.32
CA HIS A 221 -14.41 18.66 8.72
C HIS A 221 -14.89 17.57 7.75
N SER A 222 -14.00 17.00 6.94
CA SER A 222 -14.37 15.89 6.05
C SER A 222 -14.77 14.63 6.82
N ILE A 223 -14.14 14.33 7.95
CA ILE A 223 -14.48 13.19 8.82
C ILE A 223 -15.89 13.37 9.39
N ILE A 224 -16.17 14.54 9.96
CA ILE A 224 -17.45 14.87 10.63
C ILE A 224 -18.59 14.95 9.63
N SER A 225 -18.48 15.81 8.61
CA SER A 225 -19.55 16.05 7.62
C SER A 225 -19.97 14.78 6.87
N ARG A 226 -19.00 13.90 6.57
CA ARG A 226 -19.27 12.61 5.91
C ARG A 226 -19.50 11.47 6.89
N LYS A 227 -19.50 11.67 8.21
CA LYS A 227 -19.69 10.60 9.20
C LYS A 227 -18.76 9.40 8.93
N VAL A 228 -17.46 9.67 8.74
CA VAL A 228 -16.46 8.62 8.53
C VAL A 228 -15.99 8.14 9.89
N THR A 229 -16.38 6.91 10.26
CA THR A 229 -16.09 6.36 11.57
C THR A 229 -14.62 5.94 11.68
N ILE A 230 -13.93 6.50 12.67
CA ILE A 230 -12.54 6.19 13.00
C ILE A 230 -12.50 5.87 14.49
N THR A 231 -11.92 4.73 14.88
CA THR A 231 -11.86 4.31 16.27
C THR A 231 -11.20 5.38 17.14
N GLY A 232 -11.89 5.81 18.19
CA GLY A 232 -11.41 6.84 19.13
C GLY A 232 -11.70 8.29 18.74
N PHE A 233 -12.43 8.54 17.64
CA PHE A 233 -12.91 9.86 17.24
C PHE A 233 -14.39 10.04 17.59
N ASP A 234 -14.70 11.08 18.36
CA ASP A 234 -16.05 11.57 18.60
C ASP A 234 -16.45 12.57 17.50
N LEU A 235 -17.30 12.10 16.58
CA LEU A 235 -17.75 12.88 15.43
C LEU A 235 -18.68 14.05 15.79
N SER A 236 -19.10 14.17 17.05
CA SER A 236 -19.85 15.33 17.54
C SER A 236 -18.95 16.50 17.99
N SER A 237 -17.64 16.26 18.15
CA SER A 237 -16.70 17.26 18.68
C SER A 237 -15.56 17.55 17.71
N TYR A 238 -15.56 18.74 17.11
CA TYR A 238 -14.43 19.25 16.32
C TYR A 238 -13.15 19.32 17.15
N LYS A 239 -13.23 19.80 18.40
CA LYS A 239 -12.09 19.90 19.32
C LYS A 239 -11.42 18.54 19.52
N GLN A 240 -12.20 17.52 19.88
CA GLN A 240 -11.64 16.18 20.12
C GLN A 240 -11.10 15.57 18.81
N CYS A 241 -11.82 15.72 17.69
CA CYS A 241 -11.34 15.23 16.41
C CYS A 241 -10.02 15.89 15.98
N LEU A 242 -9.85 17.19 16.21
CA LEU A 242 -8.60 17.91 15.94
C LEU A 242 -7.46 17.47 16.87
N GLN A 243 -7.71 17.26 18.16
CA GLN A 243 -6.72 16.71 19.09
C GLN A 243 -6.25 15.31 18.64
N ARG A 244 -7.19 14.45 18.24
CA ARG A 244 -6.90 13.11 17.74
C ARG A 244 -6.16 13.14 16.40
N TRP A 245 -6.56 14.04 15.49
CA TRP A 245 -5.83 14.32 14.26
C TRP A 245 -4.39 14.71 14.58
N ASN A 246 -4.19 15.67 15.50
CA ASN A 246 -2.89 16.19 15.89
C ASN A 246 -1.97 15.07 16.41
N SER A 247 -2.43 14.26 17.38
CA SER A 247 -1.63 13.15 17.91
C SER A 247 -1.30 12.08 16.85
N ALA A 248 -2.24 11.77 15.96
CA ALA A 248 -2.02 10.77 14.91
C ALA A 248 -1.01 11.26 13.88
N VAL A 249 -1.17 12.50 13.41
CA VAL A 249 -0.29 13.15 12.44
C VAL A 249 1.10 13.37 13.02
N GLN A 250 1.21 13.81 14.28
CA GLN A 250 2.51 13.91 14.97
C GLN A 250 3.25 12.57 14.95
N THR A 251 2.57 11.46 15.28
CA THR A 251 3.18 10.13 15.25
C THR A 251 3.68 9.78 13.85
N MET A 252 2.86 10.01 12.82
CA MET A 252 3.22 9.70 11.43
C MET A 252 4.35 10.60 10.90
N ASN A 253 4.35 11.88 11.29
CA ASN A 253 5.40 12.82 10.94
C ASN A 253 6.74 12.40 11.55
N THR A 254 6.78 12.11 12.86
CA THR A 254 7.99 11.60 13.52
C THR A 254 8.53 10.34 12.85
N GLN A 255 7.65 9.39 12.50
CA GLN A 255 8.06 8.17 11.78
C GLN A 255 8.62 8.47 10.38
N CYS A 256 8.07 9.45 9.67
CA CYS A 256 8.56 9.88 8.37
C CYS A 256 9.93 10.58 8.48
N ASP A 257 10.09 11.44 9.48
CA ASP A 257 11.35 12.14 9.77
C ASP A 257 12.46 11.15 10.15
N GLU A 258 12.14 10.15 10.99
CA GLU A 258 13.07 9.07 11.39
C GLU A 258 13.57 8.23 10.20
N LEU A 259 12.73 8.05 9.18
CA LEU A 259 13.11 7.34 7.95
C LEU A 259 14.01 8.17 7.03
N GLY A 260 13.94 9.50 7.13
CA GLY A 260 14.65 10.43 6.27
C GLY A 260 14.07 10.55 4.86
N SER A 261 14.51 11.58 4.14
CA SER A 261 14.00 11.99 2.83
C SER A 261 14.26 10.99 1.69
N THR A 262 15.13 10.01 1.90
CA THR A 262 15.40 8.95 0.91
C THR A 262 14.34 7.85 0.93
N LYS A 263 13.65 7.68 2.07
CA LYS A 263 12.65 6.63 2.29
C LYS A 263 11.24 7.15 2.54
N CYS A 264 11.06 8.34 3.07
CA CYS A 264 9.74 8.92 3.27
C CYS A 264 9.62 10.31 2.64
N LEU A 265 8.58 10.51 1.85
CA LEU A 265 8.23 11.77 1.20
C LEU A 265 6.90 12.29 1.75
N PRO A 266 6.88 13.43 2.47
CA PRO A 266 5.66 14.16 2.76
C PRO A 266 5.05 14.74 1.46
N VAL A 267 3.77 14.46 1.23
CA VAL A 267 3.01 14.94 0.06
C VAL A 267 1.83 15.75 0.56
N TYR A 268 1.87 17.06 0.32
CA TYR A 268 0.82 17.99 0.74
C TYR A 268 -0.35 17.91 -0.25
N TYR A 269 -1.51 17.51 0.24
CA TYR A 269 -2.73 17.32 -0.55
C TYR A 269 -3.09 18.57 -1.35
N GLU A 270 -3.01 19.74 -0.73
CA GLU A 270 -3.36 20.99 -1.40
C GLU A 270 -2.41 21.27 -2.56
N GLN A 271 -1.11 21.02 -2.37
CA GLN A 271 -0.11 21.21 -3.43
C GLN A 271 -0.24 20.16 -4.54
N LEU A 272 -0.53 18.90 -4.20
CA LEU A 272 -0.83 17.85 -5.19
C LEU A 272 -2.08 18.20 -6.02
N VAL A 273 -3.10 18.79 -5.40
CA VAL A 273 -4.32 19.21 -6.10
C VAL A 273 -4.07 20.44 -6.96
N LEU A 274 -3.32 21.43 -6.48
CA LEU A 274 -3.06 22.68 -7.20
C LEU A 274 -2.07 22.47 -8.36
N HIS A 275 -1.05 21.63 -8.16
CA HIS A 275 0.08 21.44 -9.07
C HIS A 275 0.35 19.94 -9.33
N PRO A 276 -0.61 19.18 -9.89
CA PRO A 276 -0.53 17.73 -9.97
C PRO A 276 0.63 17.23 -10.82
N GLN A 277 0.96 17.92 -11.92
CA GLN A 277 2.08 17.53 -12.78
C GLN A 277 3.43 17.65 -12.06
N GLU A 278 3.66 18.78 -11.38
CA GLU A 278 4.89 18.99 -10.60
C GLU A 278 5.03 17.92 -9.50
N TRP A 279 3.97 17.71 -8.72
CA TRP A 279 4.03 16.77 -7.61
C TRP A 279 4.11 15.31 -8.07
N MET A 280 3.47 14.93 -9.16
CA MET A 280 3.60 13.58 -9.69
C MET A 280 5.00 13.31 -10.24
N ARG A 281 5.64 14.29 -10.90
CA ARG A 281 7.06 14.16 -11.28
C ARG A 281 7.93 13.94 -10.05
N LYS A 282 7.78 14.78 -9.02
CA LYS A 282 8.50 14.65 -7.76
C LYS A 282 8.27 13.30 -7.07
N ILE A 283 7.04 12.79 -7.09
CA ILE A 283 6.69 11.49 -6.51
C ILE A 283 7.33 10.36 -7.32
N LEU A 284 7.19 10.33 -8.64
CA LEU A 284 7.74 9.27 -9.49
C LEU A 284 9.28 9.26 -9.45
N ASP A 285 9.92 10.43 -9.48
CA ASP A 285 11.37 10.58 -9.31
C ASP A 285 11.82 10.04 -7.94
N PHE A 286 11.10 10.39 -6.86
CA PHE A 286 11.35 9.85 -5.54
C PHE A 286 11.19 8.33 -5.51
N LEU A 287 10.22 7.76 -6.23
CA LEU A 287 10.00 6.31 -6.29
C LEU A 287 10.98 5.57 -7.21
N GLY A 288 11.70 6.30 -8.07
CA GLY A 288 12.52 5.72 -9.13
C GLY A 288 11.68 4.99 -10.16
N VAL A 289 10.59 5.62 -10.61
CA VAL A 289 9.70 5.14 -11.68
C VAL A 289 9.66 6.21 -12.77
N ASP A 290 9.68 5.80 -14.03
CA ASP A 290 9.65 6.72 -15.16
C ASP A 290 8.32 7.50 -15.21
N TRP A 291 8.32 8.65 -15.90
CA TRP A 291 7.12 9.45 -16.08
C TRP A 291 6.16 8.79 -17.08
N ASP A 292 4.89 8.66 -16.70
CA ASP A 292 3.77 8.39 -17.60
C ASP A 292 2.68 9.44 -17.39
N ASP A 293 2.07 9.93 -18.48
CA ASP A 293 1.05 10.98 -18.45
C ASP A 293 -0.27 10.50 -17.83
N SER A 294 -0.52 9.18 -17.83
CA SER A 294 -1.74 8.57 -17.28
C SER A 294 -2.02 8.94 -15.82
N VAL A 295 -0.96 9.27 -15.05
CA VAL A 295 -1.07 9.67 -13.64
C VAL A 295 -1.87 10.97 -13.44
N LEU A 296 -2.00 11.80 -14.49
CA LEU A 296 -2.82 13.01 -14.49
C LEU A 296 -4.27 12.74 -14.92
N HIS A 297 -4.54 11.55 -15.45
CA HIS A 297 -5.79 11.16 -16.10
C HIS A 297 -6.47 9.96 -15.41
N HIS A 298 -6.22 9.75 -14.12
CA HIS A 298 -6.74 8.59 -13.37
C HIS A 298 -8.25 8.32 -13.53
N GLU A 299 -9.07 9.35 -13.74
CA GLU A 299 -10.52 9.22 -13.96
C GLU A 299 -10.88 8.42 -15.22
N GLU A 300 -9.96 8.38 -16.19
CA GLU A 300 -10.07 7.65 -17.44
C GLU A 300 -9.65 6.18 -17.29
N HIS A 301 -8.95 5.83 -16.20
CA HIS A 301 -8.43 4.49 -15.91
C HIS A 301 -9.25 3.72 -14.87
N ILE A 302 -10.35 4.30 -14.36
CA ILE A 302 -11.23 3.66 -13.37
C ILE A 302 -11.80 2.34 -13.91
N ASN A 303 -11.58 1.25 -13.17
CA ASN A 303 -12.04 -0.11 -13.45
C ASN A 303 -11.62 -0.67 -14.83
N LYS A 304 -10.55 -0.13 -15.42
CA LYS A 304 -9.93 -0.69 -16.64
C LYS A 304 -8.84 -1.71 -16.27
N PRO A 305 -8.55 -2.70 -17.13
CA PRO A 305 -7.40 -3.60 -16.93
C PRO A 305 -6.11 -2.80 -16.77
N GLY A 306 -5.32 -3.10 -15.73
CA GLY A 306 -4.08 -2.38 -15.41
C GLY A 306 -4.29 -0.93 -14.94
N GLY A 307 -5.53 -0.55 -14.58
CA GLY A 307 -5.86 0.79 -14.08
C GLY A 307 -6.37 0.79 -12.65
N VAL A 308 -7.21 1.78 -12.34
CA VAL A 308 -7.63 2.09 -10.97
C VAL A 308 -8.81 1.23 -10.52
N SER A 309 -8.56 0.24 -9.67
CA SER A 309 -9.63 -0.52 -9.00
C SER A 309 -10.21 0.25 -7.81
N LEU A 310 -11.55 0.41 -7.75
CA LEU A 310 -12.22 1.12 -6.67
C LEU A 310 -13.22 0.22 -5.92
N SER A 311 -13.11 0.18 -4.59
CA SER A 311 -14.14 -0.42 -3.74
C SER A 311 -15.38 0.47 -3.67
N LYS A 312 -16.55 -0.13 -3.90
CA LYS A 312 -17.86 0.55 -3.85
C LYS A 312 -18.27 0.99 -2.43
N VAL A 313 -17.61 0.43 -1.41
CA VAL A 313 -17.91 0.71 0.01
C VAL A 313 -16.86 1.62 0.66
N GLU A 314 -15.81 2.00 -0.06
CA GLU A 314 -14.86 3.03 0.39
C GLU A 314 -15.48 4.43 0.31
N ARG A 315 -15.29 5.23 1.36
CA ARG A 315 -15.92 6.56 1.51
C ARG A 315 -15.31 7.65 0.60
N SER A 316 -14.25 7.30 -0.13
CA SER A 316 -13.54 8.20 -1.06
C SER A 316 -13.86 7.92 -2.53
N SER A 317 -14.58 6.84 -2.84
CA SER A 317 -14.76 6.38 -4.22
C SER A 317 -15.61 7.35 -5.05
N ASP A 318 -16.60 8.02 -4.44
CA ASP A 318 -17.44 9.01 -5.12
C ASP A 318 -16.70 10.30 -5.50
N GLN A 319 -15.57 10.60 -4.86
CA GLN A 319 -14.73 11.75 -5.21
C GLN A 319 -13.64 11.38 -6.22
N VAL A 320 -13.02 10.20 -6.07
CA VAL A 320 -11.87 9.77 -6.89
C VAL A 320 -12.25 9.38 -8.31
N ILE A 321 -13.54 9.17 -8.59
CA ILE A 321 -13.99 9.02 -9.97
C ILE A 321 -13.87 10.31 -10.79
N LYS A 322 -13.78 11.48 -10.13
CA LYS A 322 -13.71 12.79 -10.78
C LYS A 322 -12.24 13.14 -11.06
N PRO A 323 -11.95 13.88 -12.15
CA PRO A 323 -10.64 14.48 -12.36
C PRO A 323 -10.22 15.32 -11.15
N ILE A 324 -8.91 15.53 -10.98
CA ILE A 324 -8.36 16.40 -9.94
C ILE A 324 -8.99 17.79 -10.05
N ASN A 325 -9.51 18.31 -8.94
CA ASN A 325 -10.32 19.52 -8.90
C ASN A 325 -10.21 20.27 -7.56
N LEU A 326 -10.67 21.51 -7.54
CA LEU A 326 -10.49 22.44 -6.42
C LEU A 326 -11.59 22.38 -5.36
N ASP A 327 -12.65 21.60 -5.58
CA ASP A 327 -13.88 21.66 -4.77
C ASP A 327 -13.64 21.42 -3.28
N ALA A 328 -12.63 20.63 -2.92
CA ALA A 328 -12.43 20.17 -1.55
C ALA A 328 -11.40 20.99 -0.74
N LEU A 329 -10.71 21.98 -1.33
CA LEU A 329 -9.62 22.70 -0.64
C LEU A 329 -10.12 23.43 0.61
N SER A 330 -11.16 24.25 0.47
CA SER A 330 -11.57 25.20 1.53
C SER A 330 -13.00 25.01 2.04
N LYS A 331 -13.65 23.87 1.78
CA LYS A 331 -15.04 23.57 2.21
C LYS A 331 -15.26 23.62 3.74
N TRP A 332 -14.18 23.53 4.51
CA TRP A 332 -14.23 23.56 5.98
C TRP A 332 -14.41 24.96 6.56
N VAL A 333 -14.15 26.01 5.77
CA VAL A 333 -14.20 27.39 6.24
C VAL A 333 -15.63 27.74 6.68
N GLY A 334 -15.75 28.32 7.88
CA GLY A 334 -17.03 28.64 8.49
C GLY A 334 -17.78 27.47 9.14
N GLN A 335 -17.23 26.25 9.08
CA GLN A 335 -17.89 25.04 9.62
C GLN A 335 -17.40 24.65 11.03
N ILE A 336 -16.29 25.24 11.48
CA ILE A 336 -15.66 24.94 12.78
C ILE A 336 -16.22 25.91 13.84
N PRO A 337 -16.66 25.41 15.01
CA PRO A 337 -17.14 26.25 16.11
C PRO A 337 -16.13 27.33 16.53
N LYS A 338 -16.62 28.52 16.89
CA LYS A 338 -15.80 29.70 17.17
C LYS A 338 -14.77 29.45 18.29
N ASP A 339 -15.18 28.78 19.37
CA ASP A 339 -14.29 28.41 20.49
C ASP A 339 -13.13 27.51 20.05
N VAL A 340 -13.38 26.63 19.08
CA VAL A 340 -12.36 25.74 18.52
C VAL A 340 -11.42 26.51 17.59
N VAL A 341 -11.93 27.48 16.83
CA VAL A 341 -11.12 28.37 15.98
C VAL A 341 -10.20 29.23 16.84
N GLU A 342 -10.70 29.81 17.94
CA GLU A 342 -9.93 30.64 18.86
C GLU A 342 -8.80 29.86 19.55
N ASP A 343 -9.01 28.57 19.85
CA ASP A 343 -8.04 27.69 20.53
C ASP A 343 -7.24 26.78 19.55
N MET A 344 -7.33 27.04 18.24
CA MET A 344 -6.82 26.15 17.18
C MET A 344 -5.33 25.80 17.35
N ALA A 345 -4.49 26.78 17.66
CA ALA A 345 -3.05 26.58 17.81
C ALA A 345 -2.70 25.65 18.99
N ASN A 346 -3.47 25.67 20.07
CA ASN A 346 -3.26 24.79 21.22
C ASN A 346 -3.84 23.39 20.96
N ILE A 347 -4.99 23.32 20.29
CA ILE A 347 -5.67 22.07 19.95
C ILE A 347 -4.85 21.25 18.94
N ALA A 348 -4.28 21.92 17.95
CA ALA A 348 -3.65 21.30 16.78
C ALA A 348 -2.31 21.96 16.40
N PRO A 349 -1.29 21.93 17.29
CA PRO A 349 0.02 22.55 17.03
C PRO A 349 0.73 21.99 15.78
N MET A 350 0.43 20.75 15.35
CA MET A 350 0.96 20.19 14.12
C MET A 350 0.56 20.96 12.86
N LEU A 351 -0.49 21.80 12.90
CA LEU A 351 -0.80 22.72 11.80
C LEU A 351 0.42 23.60 11.50
N ALA A 352 0.94 24.30 12.51
CA ALA A 352 2.08 25.19 12.36
C ALA A 352 3.35 24.42 11.97
N THR A 353 3.60 23.25 12.59
CA THR A 353 4.74 22.38 12.24
C THR A 353 4.73 21.97 10.76
N LEU A 354 3.54 21.77 10.19
CA LEU A 354 3.35 21.37 8.80
C LEU A 354 3.13 22.56 7.86
N GLY A 355 3.37 23.79 8.32
CA GLY A 355 3.27 25.00 7.49
C GLY A 355 1.85 25.51 7.25
N TYR A 356 0.85 25.01 7.97
CA TYR A 356 -0.50 25.57 7.97
C TYR A 356 -0.63 26.59 9.11
N ASP A 357 -0.86 27.86 8.78
CA ASP A 357 -1.14 28.88 9.80
C ASP A 357 -2.44 28.51 10.56
N PRO A 358 -2.35 28.24 11.88
CA PRO A 358 -3.51 27.85 12.68
C PRO A 358 -4.54 29.00 12.86
N TYR A 359 -4.13 30.26 12.64
CA TYR A 359 -5.00 31.44 12.80
C TYR A 359 -5.69 31.88 11.49
N SER A 360 -5.15 31.49 10.33
CA SER A 360 -5.75 31.77 9.02
C SER A 360 -6.98 30.90 8.71
N ASN A 361 -8.06 31.49 8.18
CA ASN A 361 -9.33 30.79 7.90
C ASN A 361 -9.94 31.18 6.54
N PRO A 362 -9.54 30.54 5.42
CA PRO A 362 -8.47 29.54 5.28
C PRO A 362 -7.08 30.20 5.11
N PRO A 363 -5.98 29.46 5.27
CA PRO A 363 -4.68 29.88 4.76
C PRO A 363 -4.71 29.93 3.22
N ASN A 364 -3.84 30.75 2.63
CA ASN A 364 -3.63 30.75 1.18
C ASN A 364 -2.82 29.51 0.79
N TYR A 365 -3.49 28.49 0.24
CA TYR A 365 -2.84 27.27 -0.22
C TYR A 365 -2.06 27.45 -1.53
N GLY A 366 -2.25 28.55 -2.27
CA GLY A 366 -1.64 28.78 -3.58
C GLY A 366 -2.67 28.88 -4.71
N GLN A 367 -2.18 29.13 -5.92
CA GLN A 367 -2.99 29.27 -7.13
C GLN A 367 -2.90 28.00 -7.98
N ALA A 368 -4.03 27.49 -8.46
CA ALA A 368 -4.07 26.25 -9.23
C ALA A 368 -3.50 26.40 -10.63
N ASP A 369 -2.88 25.33 -11.15
CA ASP A 369 -2.54 25.20 -12.54
C ASP A 369 -3.79 25.25 -13.44
N ALA A 370 -3.60 25.71 -14.68
CA ALA A 370 -4.69 25.83 -15.66
C ALA A 370 -5.42 24.49 -15.90
N LEU A 371 -4.69 23.37 -15.87
CA LEU A 371 -5.24 22.02 -15.97
C LEU A 371 -6.35 21.78 -14.93
N VAL A 372 -6.07 22.09 -13.65
CA VAL A 372 -6.97 21.84 -12.52
C VAL A 372 -8.15 22.81 -12.55
N ALA A 373 -7.90 24.07 -12.92
CA ALA A 373 -8.96 25.05 -13.12
C ALA A 373 -9.93 24.60 -14.23
N ASN A 374 -9.41 24.07 -15.34
CA ASN A 374 -10.22 23.54 -16.44
C ASN A 374 -10.99 22.28 -16.04
N ASN A 375 -10.36 21.36 -15.32
CA ASN A 375 -11.02 20.18 -14.75
C ASN A 375 -12.20 20.58 -13.85
N THR A 376 -11.99 21.57 -12.98
CA THR A 376 -13.03 22.07 -12.08
C THR A 376 -14.20 22.67 -12.86
N LYS A 377 -13.93 23.51 -13.88
CA LYS A 377 -14.97 24.05 -14.78
C LYS A 377 -15.72 22.96 -15.53
N ARG A 378 -15.03 21.93 -16.02
CA ARG A 378 -15.63 20.77 -16.71
C ARG A 378 -16.57 20.01 -15.78
N ILE A 379 -16.18 19.76 -14.54
CA ILE A 379 -17.03 19.11 -13.53
C ILE A 379 -18.27 19.96 -13.25
N GLN A 380 -18.13 21.28 -13.09
CA GLN A 380 -19.27 22.17 -12.84
C GLN A 380 -20.24 22.23 -14.03
N LYS A 381 -19.71 22.25 -15.27
CA LYS A 381 -20.54 22.22 -16.49
C LYS A 381 -21.29 20.91 -16.67
N GLU A 382 -20.68 19.79 -16.25
CA GLU A 382 -21.23 18.43 -16.38
C GLU A 382 -21.66 17.86 -15.02
N LEU A 383 -22.19 18.70 -14.12
CA LEU A 383 -22.41 18.31 -12.73
C LEU A 383 -23.31 17.06 -12.60
N SER A 384 -24.44 17.03 -13.32
CA SER A 384 -25.38 15.89 -13.30
C SER A 384 -24.69 14.58 -13.71
N LYS A 385 -23.92 14.59 -14.79
CA LYS A 385 -23.16 13.42 -15.26
C LYS A 385 -22.19 12.89 -14.21
N TRP A 386 -21.51 13.78 -13.47
CA TRP A 386 -20.59 13.36 -12.40
C TRP A 386 -21.31 12.90 -11.14
N GLU A 387 -22.51 13.42 -10.87
CA GLU A 387 -23.39 12.94 -9.80
C GLU A 387 -23.97 11.57 -10.12
N ASP A 388 -24.41 11.34 -11.35
CA ASP A 388 -24.89 10.04 -11.83
C ASP A 388 -23.79 8.99 -11.75
N ARG A 389 -22.57 9.30 -12.24
CA ARG A 389 -21.41 8.40 -12.12
C ARG A 389 -21.06 8.11 -10.65
N ALA A 390 -21.21 9.10 -9.76
CA ALA A 390 -21.00 8.90 -8.33
C ALA A 390 -22.07 7.98 -7.71
N GLU A 391 -23.32 8.11 -8.13
CA GLU A 391 -24.39 7.25 -7.65
C GLU A 391 -24.28 5.84 -8.23
N GLU A 392 -23.83 5.65 -9.47
CA GLU A 392 -23.53 4.32 -10.03
C GLU A 392 -22.49 3.56 -9.20
N VAL A 393 -21.41 4.24 -8.81
CA VAL A 393 -20.38 3.67 -7.94
C VAL A 393 -20.95 3.31 -6.56
N ARG A 394 -21.92 4.06 -6.05
CA ARG A 394 -22.60 3.79 -4.77
C ARG A 394 -23.71 2.74 -4.89
N SER A 395 -24.49 2.71 -5.96
CA SER A 395 -25.74 1.95 -6.08
C SER A 395 -25.50 0.45 -6.27
N ILE A 396 -24.36 0.08 -6.85
CA ILE A 396 -23.93 -1.32 -6.91
C ILE A 396 -23.65 -1.89 -5.49
N SER A 397 -23.50 -1.03 -4.46
CA SER A 397 -23.44 -1.48 -3.06
C SER A 397 -24.83 -1.81 -2.45
N LYS A 398 -25.92 -1.22 -2.98
CA LYS A 398 -27.29 -1.40 -2.44
C LYS A 398 -27.98 -2.66 -2.97
N HIS A 399 -27.72 -3.08 -4.20
CA HIS A 399 -28.41 -4.20 -4.84
C HIS A 399 -28.15 -5.57 -4.18
N ARG A 400 -27.10 -5.73 -3.36
CA ARG A 400 -26.86 -6.97 -2.59
C ARG A 400 -27.60 -7.06 -1.24
N LYS A 401 -28.26 -5.99 -0.79
CA LYS A 401 -29.08 -6.04 0.43
C LYS A 401 -30.48 -6.61 0.20
N GLY A 402 -30.90 -6.80 -1.05
CA GLY A 402 -32.23 -7.33 -1.40
C GLY A 402 -32.29 -8.82 -1.74
N ASP A 403 -31.14 -9.49 -1.88
CA ASP A 403 -31.07 -10.89 -2.37
C ASP A 403 -30.78 -11.92 -1.27
N ASN A 404 -30.84 -11.52 0.00
CA ASN A 404 -30.65 -12.40 1.17
C ASN A 404 -31.75 -12.18 2.22
N THR A 405 -33.02 -12.23 1.78
CA THR A 405 -34.18 -12.44 2.66
C THR A 405 -34.94 -13.66 2.24
#